data_AF-A0A3D3YVR2-F1
#
_entry.id   AF-A0A3D3YVR2-F1
#
_cell.length_a   1.000
_cell.length_b   1.000
_cell.length_c   1.000
_cell.angle_alpha   90.00
_cell.angle_beta   90.00
_cell.angle_gamma   90.00
#
_symmetry.space_group_name_H-M   'P 1'
#
loop_
_entity.id
_entity.type
_entity.pdbx_description
1 polymer ?
#
loop_
_entity_poly.entity_id
_entity_poly.type
_entity_poly.pdbx_seq_one_letter_code
_entity_poly.pdbx_strand_id
1 'polypeptide(L)' 'MPGPAADQLPKRTKAWAVLLAAGSGGRLGGEVPKAFVELDGRALLVWSLAAL' A
#
# COMPACT_ATOMS: atom_id res chain seq x y z
N MET A 1 2.93 -26.39 31.79
CA MET A 1 3.01 -26.48 30.32
C MET A 1 4.06 -25.48 29.87
N PRO A 2 5.23 -25.89 29.37
CA PRO A 2 6.17 -24.92 28.80
C PRO A 2 5.51 -24.26 27.59
N GLY A 3 5.58 -22.92 27.51
CA GLY A 3 5.08 -22.15 26.38
C GLY A 3 5.82 -22.49 25.08
N PRO A 4 5.33 -22.02 23.92
CA PRO A 4 5.98 -22.28 22.64
C PRO A 4 7.44 -21.84 22.69
N ALA A 5 8.34 -22.71 22.24
CA ALA A 5 9.77 -22.43 22.17
C ALA A 5 10.00 -21.19 21.29
N ALA A 6 11.00 -20.37 21.63
CA ALA A 6 11.32 -19.13 20.93
C ALA A 6 11.64 -19.33 19.42
N ASP A 7 11.82 -20.58 18.96
CA ASP A 7 12.02 -20.92 17.55
C ASP A 7 10.71 -20.90 16.72
N GLN A 8 9.55 -20.86 17.37
CA GLN A 8 8.23 -20.85 16.72
C GLN A 8 7.75 -19.44 16.36
N LEU A 9 8.58 -18.42 16.59
CA LEU A 9 8.31 -17.08 16.09
C LEU A 9 8.42 -17.09 14.57
N PRO A 10 7.40 -16.63 13.82
CA PRO A 10 7.39 -16.71 12.37
C PRO A 10 8.60 -15.98 11.80
N LYS A 11 9.41 -16.72 11.02
CA LYS A 11 10.60 -16.20 10.35
C LYS A 11 10.17 -15.04 9.46
N ARG A 12 10.64 -13.82 9.74
CA ARG A 12 10.37 -12.64 8.89
C ARG A 12 11.06 -12.84 7.54
N THR A 13 10.30 -13.31 6.56
CA THR A 13 10.72 -13.36 5.16
C THR A 13 10.79 -11.95 4.61
N LYS A 14 11.85 -11.63 3.86
CA LYS A 14 11.93 -10.36 3.12
C LYS A 14 10.91 -10.38 1.98
N ALA A 15 10.10 -9.35 1.87
CA ALA A 15 9.14 -9.17 0.79
C ALA A 15 9.33 -7.79 0.15
N TRP A 16 8.99 -7.70 -1.14
CA TRP A 16 8.97 -6.45 -1.89
C TRP A 16 7.54 -6.17 -2.35
N ALA A 17 7.12 -4.91 -2.23
CA ALA A 17 5.85 -4.44 -2.74
C ALA A 17 6.11 -3.52 -3.95
N VAL A 18 5.28 -3.64 -4.98
CA VAL A 18 5.29 -2.76 -6.16
C VAL A 18 3.93 -2.11 -6.26
N LEU A 19 3.90 -0.78 -6.19
CA LEU A 19 2.67 -0.01 -6.28
C LEU A 19 2.50 0.57 -7.68
N LEU A 20 1.54 0.05 -8.44
CA LEU A 20 1.30 0.47 -9.82
C LEU A 20 0.47 1.76 -9.86
N ALA A 21 1.09 2.86 -10.34
CA ALA A 21 0.47 4.19 -10.41
C ALA A 21 0.52 4.84 -11.80
N ALA A 22 0.83 4.08 -12.86
CA ALA A 22 1.05 4.60 -14.22
C ALA A 22 -0.25 4.85 -15.03
N GLY A 23 -1.44 4.63 -14.44
CA GLY A 23 -2.71 4.79 -15.14
C GLY A 23 -3.17 6.25 -15.18
N SER A 24 -3.57 6.74 -16.36
CA SER A 24 -4.07 8.11 -16.55
C SER A 24 -5.39 8.39 -15.81
N GLY A 25 -6.24 7.38 -15.65
CA GLY A 25 -7.52 7.53 -14.94
C GLY A 25 -8.62 8.21 -15.75
N GLY A 26 -8.63 8.11 -17.09
CA GLY A 26 -9.58 8.85 -17.95
C GLY A 26 -11.08 8.67 -17.64
N ARG A 27 -11.48 7.56 -17.00
CA ARG A 27 -12.87 7.35 -16.53
C ARG A 27 -13.23 8.18 -15.29
N LEU A 28 -12.23 8.61 -14.53
CA LEU A 28 -12.41 9.49 -13.37
C LEU A 28 -12.76 10.91 -13.80
N GLY A 29 -12.36 11.32 -15.02
CA GLY A 29 -12.75 12.60 -15.62
C GLY A 29 -12.14 13.84 -14.97
N GLY A 30 -11.02 13.71 -14.25
CA GLY A 30 -10.33 14.82 -13.59
C GLY A 30 -9.10 15.32 -14.35
N GLU A 31 -8.67 16.53 -14.02
CA GLU A 31 -7.51 17.22 -14.64
C GLU A 31 -6.15 16.64 -14.19
N VAL A 32 -6.13 15.87 -13.11
CA VAL A 32 -4.91 15.25 -12.56
C VAL A 32 -4.97 13.73 -12.68
N PRO A 33 -3.82 13.04 -12.85
CA PRO A 33 -3.78 11.59 -12.83
C PRO A 33 -4.41 11.04 -11.54
N LYS A 34 -5.22 9.98 -11.65
CA LYS A 34 -6.02 9.48 -10.50
C LYS A 34 -5.21 9.19 -9.22
N ALA A 35 -3.93 8.85 -9.36
CA ALA A 35 -3.05 8.57 -8.23
C ALA A 35 -2.85 9.79 -7.31
N PHE A 36 -2.99 11.00 -7.86
CA PHE A 36 -2.79 12.26 -7.15
C PHE A 36 -4.09 12.95 -6.76
N VAL A 37 -5.24 12.37 -7.09
CA VAL A 37 -6.52 12.89 -6.59
C VAL A 37 -6.55 12.82 -5.08
N GLU A 38 -7.00 13.89 -4.45
CA GLU A 38 -7.11 14.00 -3.01
C GLU A 38 -8.35 13.27 -2.50
N LEU A 39 -8.16 12.44 -1.48
CA LEU A 39 -9.20 11.82 -0.68
C LEU A 39 -8.87 12.08 0.79
N ASP A 40 -9.80 12.69 1.52
CA ASP A 40 -9.64 12.98 2.95
C ASP A 40 -8.31 13.69 3.28
N GLY A 41 -8.01 14.77 2.54
CA GLY A 41 -6.82 15.59 2.78
C GLY A 41 -5.49 14.99 2.28
N ARG A 42 -5.50 13.82 1.64
CA ARG A 42 -4.27 13.16 1.14
C ARG A 42 -4.44 12.62 -0.26
N ALA A 43 -3.38 12.63 -1.06
CA ALA A 43 -3.39 11.97 -2.35
C ALA A 43 -3.69 10.46 -2.20
N LEU A 44 -4.51 9.89 -3.10
CA LEU A 44 -4.84 8.46 -3.15
C LEU A 44 -3.59 7.56 -3.04
N LEU A 45 -2.50 7.96 -3.72
CA LEU A 45 -1.23 7.23 -3.69
C LEU A 45 -0.65 7.10 -2.28
N VAL A 46 -0.80 8.15 -1.45
CA VAL A 46 -0.29 8.17 -0.06
C VAL A 46 -1.05 7.17 0.80
N TRP A 47 -2.38 7.06 0.63
CA TRP A 47 -3.16 6.03 1.32
C TRP A 47 -2.72 4.62 0.96
N SER A 48 -2.40 4.39 -0.32
CA SER A 48 -1.97 3.08 -0.79
C SER A 48 -0.59 2.72 -0.24
N LEU A 49 0.35 3.68 -0.18
CA LEU A 49 1.67 3.47 0.40
C LEU A 49 1.60 3.19 1.91
N ALA A 50 0.71 3.87 2.64
CA ALA A 50 0.57 3.69 4.09
C ALA A 50 0.00 2.32 4.49
N ALA A 51 -0.59 1.58 3.55
CA ALA A 51 -1.18 0.26 3.78
C ALA A 51 -0.21 -0.91 3.49
N LEU A 52 0.99 -0.63 2.97
CA LEU A 52 2.04 -1.62 2.70
C LEU A 52 2.87 -1.90 3.95
#